data_AF-A0A6P6SI90-F1
#
_entry.id   AF-A0A6P6SI90-F1
#
_cell.length_a   1.000
_cell.length_b   1.000
_cell.length_c   1.000
_cell.angle_alpha   90.00
_cell.angle_beta   90.00
_cell.angle_gamma   90.00
#
_symmetry.space_group_name_H-M   'P 1'
#
loop_
_entity.id
_entity.type
_entity.pdbx_description
1 polymer ?
#
loop_
_entity_poly.entity_id
_entity_poly.type
_entity_poly.pdbx_seq_one_letter_code
_entity_poly.pdbx_strand_id
1 'polypeptide(L)'
;MASSSTQSAETISSSSVGEKDMNFYLPLYKAAIRGDWDAARKFFDINPEAVTAIIAKNHETALHIAVGRNEAYRFVDELVRLMPPNALSVTNKFNETALHLAARCGNTEAAKLLVNRDPDLPYVWSDTKLLPLHLAALFSHKETLIYLLTVTRNDAEPSPFVGQSGITLLNVVVTSGFYDVALDLLRSYPKLATTISPGGNTPLSIIAGKPSAFPSGTSLSFFQQVIYFCAPEKLEKPFDQNERQDIENQSKKSSNLLLYGCQKFHSKFWEVIRRIVPYVKHIQNIKLMHHQAVELVKCLCMEDVQVDNSISARIFKPAIILGARLGVYEWCSFADAARITVVQGSRKVCPAQL
;
A
#
# COMPACT_ATOMS: atom_id res chain seq x y z
N MET A 1 -59.19 55.25 -19.50
CA MET A 1 -57.79 55.72 -19.42
C MET A 1 -57.04 54.68 -18.60
N ALA A 2 -56.59 53.54 -19.13
CA ALA A 2 -55.68 53.28 -20.27
C ALA A 2 -54.27 53.83 -20.04
N SER A 3 -53.35 52.92 -19.66
CA SER A 3 -51.94 52.78 -20.07
C SER A 3 -51.24 51.89 -19.01
N SER A 4 -51.16 50.56 -19.13
CA SER A 4 -50.42 49.73 -20.10
C SER A 4 -48.93 50.06 -20.22
N SER A 5 -48.09 49.18 -19.67
CA SER A 5 -46.82 48.77 -20.26
C SER A 5 -46.33 47.50 -19.58
N THR A 6 -46.87 46.37 -20.02
CA THR A 6 -46.28 45.03 -19.90
C THR A 6 -45.00 44.99 -20.74
N GLN A 7 -43.84 44.84 -20.10
CA GLN A 7 -42.64 44.36 -20.79
C GLN A 7 -42.63 42.83 -20.73
N SER A 8 -42.78 42.28 -21.92
CA SER A 8 -42.63 40.89 -22.30
C SER A 8 -41.32 40.30 -21.78
N ALA A 9 -41.46 39.19 -21.04
CA ALA A 9 -40.39 38.25 -20.80
C ALA A 9 -39.98 37.63 -22.14
N GLU A 10 -38.88 38.11 -22.72
CA GLU A 10 -38.16 37.37 -23.75
C GLU A 10 -37.41 36.23 -23.06
N THR A 11 -38.06 35.08 -23.11
CA THR A 11 -37.45 33.76 -23.00
C THR A 11 -36.29 33.69 -24.00
N ILE A 12 -35.07 33.98 -23.56
CA ILE A 12 -33.88 33.49 -24.24
C ILE A 12 -33.86 31.99 -23.99
N SER A 13 -34.47 31.29 -24.93
CA SER A 13 -34.38 29.86 -25.19
C SER A 13 -32.95 29.41 -24.91
N SER A 14 -32.77 28.73 -23.78
CA SER A 14 -31.60 27.90 -23.51
C SER A 14 -31.61 26.81 -24.58
N SER A 15 -30.98 27.10 -25.72
CA SER A 15 -30.74 26.15 -26.79
C SER A 15 -30.11 24.91 -26.18
N SER A 16 -30.87 23.82 -26.20
CA SER A 16 -30.47 22.50 -25.77
C SER A 16 -29.24 22.05 -26.55
N VAL A 17 -28.06 22.16 -25.94
CA VAL A 17 -26.90 21.40 -26.38
C VAL A 17 -27.29 19.93 -26.17
N GLY A 18 -27.54 19.23 -27.27
CA GLY A 18 -28.02 17.85 -27.25
C GLY A 18 -27.10 16.98 -26.40
N GLU A 19 -27.61 16.49 -25.28
CA GLU A 19 -26.87 15.60 -24.39
C GLU A 19 -26.61 14.29 -25.17
N LYS A 20 -25.34 14.06 -25.53
CA LYS A 20 -24.93 12.89 -26.31
C LYS A 20 -25.16 11.64 -25.47
N ASP A 21 -25.89 10.67 -26.03
CA ASP A 21 -26.24 9.44 -25.32
C ASP A 21 -25.03 8.49 -25.16
N MET A 22 -25.17 7.46 -24.32
CA MET A 22 -24.08 6.49 -24.10
C MET A 22 -23.74 5.68 -25.36
N ASN A 23 -24.66 5.56 -26.32
CA ASN A 23 -24.41 4.85 -27.58
C ASN A 23 -23.43 5.63 -28.46
N PHE A 24 -23.51 6.96 -28.43
CA PHE A 24 -22.57 7.84 -29.11
C PHE A 24 -21.11 7.56 -28.71
N TYR A 25 -20.85 7.36 -27.41
CA TYR A 25 -19.50 7.10 -26.88
C TYR A 25 -19.07 5.63 -26.91
N LEU A 26 -19.94 4.71 -27.34
CA LEU A 26 -19.63 3.28 -27.38
C LEU A 26 -18.36 2.93 -28.18
N PRO A 27 -18.05 3.58 -29.34
CA PRO A 27 -16.80 3.35 -30.04
C PRO A 27 -15.57 3.75 -29.21
N LEU A 28 -15.63 4.92 -28.56
CA LEU A 28 -14.57 5.42 -27.69
C LEU A 28 -14.37 4.52 -26.47
N TYR A 29 -15.45 4.06 -25.85
CA TYR A 29 -15.40 3.09 -24.76
C TYR A 29 -14.69 1.79 -25.16
N LYS A 30 -15.04 1.22 -26.33
CA LYS A 30 -14.40 0.01 -26.86
C LYS A 30 -12.92 0.23 -27.15
N ALA A 31 -12.56 1.41 -27.68
CA ALA A 31 -11.17 1.78 -27.93
C ALA A 31 -10.37 1.87 -26.62
N ALA A 32 -10.93 2.51 -25.59
CA ALA A 32 -10.30 2.62 -24.26
C ALA A 32 -10.07 1.25 -23.60
N ILE A 33 -11.05 0.33 -23.67
CA ILE A 33 -10.88 -1.04 -23.16
C ILE A 33 -9.74 -1.79 -23.86
N ARG A 34 -9.61 -1.60 -25.18
CA ARG A 34 -8.63 -2.31 -26.01
C ARG A 34 -7.25 -1.64 -26.01
N GLY A 35 -7.12 -0.44 -25.45
CA GLY A 35 -5.93 0.40 -25.62
C GLY A 35 -5.70 0.86 -27.06
N ASP A 36 -6.74 0.90 -27.89
CA ASP A 36 -6.66 1.29 -29.31
C ASP A 36 -6.62 2.82 -29.45
N TRP A 37 -5.42 3.38 -29.31
CA TRP A 37 -5.22 4.83 -29.41
C TRP A 37 -5.60 5.38 -30.78
N ASP A 38 -5.35 4.64 -31.86
CA ASP A 38 -5.58 5.14 -33.21
C ASP A 38 -7.08 5.27 -33.51
N ALA A 39 -7.91 4.36 -32.98
CA ALA A 39 -9.37 4.51 -33.03
C ALA A 39 -9.87 5.68 -32.16
N ALA A 40 -9.34 5.83 -30.94
CA ALA A 40 -9.74 6.93 -30.05
C ALA A 40 -9.31 8.30 -30.59
N ARG A 41 -8.10 8.43 -31.14
CA ARG A 41 -7.62 9.68 -31.75
C ARG A 41 -8.55 10.15 -32.86
N LYS A 42 -8.96 9.25 -33.77
CA LYS A 42 -9.95 9.58 -34.82
C LYS A 42 -11.27 10.06 -34.24
N PHE A 43 -11.70 9.49 -33.11
CA PHE A 43 -12.92 9.93 -32.43
C PHE A 43 -12.76 11.34 -31.84
N PHE A 44 -11.61 11.64 -31.23
CA PHE A 44 -11.28 12.95 -30.66
C PHE A 44 -11.08 14.03 -31.74
N ASP A 45 -10.49 13.69 -32.87
CA ASP A 45 -10.30 14.62 -34.01
C ASP A 45 -11.66 15.15 -34.51
N ILE A 46 -12.69 14.31 -34.45
CA ILE A 46 -14.07 14.67 -34.81
C ILE A 46 -14.82 15.32 -33.63
N ASN A 47 -14.52 14.89 -32.39
CA ASN A 47 -15.22 15.29 -31.17
C ASN A 47 -14.22 15.65 -30.06
N PRO A 48 -13.61 16.85 -30.08
CA PRO A 48 -12.59 17.24 -29.12
C PRO A 48 -13.06 17.23 -27.67
N GLU A 49 -14.34 17.50 -27.42
CA GLU A 49 -14.97 17.48 -26.10
C GLU A 49 -15.03 16.07 -25.49
N ALA A 50 -14.90 15.01 -26.31
CA ALA A 50 -14.94 13.64 -25.84
C ALA A 50 -13.71 13.24 -25.00
N VAL A 51 -12.62 14.03 -25.06
CA VAL A 51 -11.39 13.82 -24.27
C VAL A 51 -11.68 13.76 -22.77
N THR A 52 -12.62 14.58 -22.29
CA THR A 52 -12.99 14.66 -20.86
C THR A 52 -14.42 14.21 -20.59
N ALA A 53 -15.13 13.69 -21.60
CA ALA A 53 -16.53 13.32 -21.46
C ALA A 53 -16.72 12.09 -20.57
N ILE A 54 -17.89 12.04 -19.91
CA ILE A 54 -18.40 10.83 -19.27
C ILE A 54 -18.90 9.90 -20.36
N ILE A 55 -18.33 8.70 -20.45
CA ILE A 55 -18.60 7.74 -21.53
C ILE A 55 -19.23 6.43 -21.05
N ALA A 56 -19.40 6.26 -19.74
CA ALA A 56 -19.97 5.05 -19.15
C ALA A 56 -20.88 5.35 -17.96
N LYS A 57 -21.73 4.37 -17.61
CA LYS A 57 -22.80 4.47 -16.61
C LYS A 57 -22.32 4.86 -15.20
N ASN A 58 -21.09 4.52 -14.85
CA ASN A 58 -20.50 4.85 -13.54
C ASN A 58 -19.86 6.23 -13.51
N HIS A 59 -20.22 7.13 -14.44
CA HIS A 59 -19.61 8.45 -14.61
C HIS A 59 -18.11 8.37 -14.94
N GLU A 60 -17.71 7.33 -15.66
CA GLU A 60 -16.31 7.10 -16.02
C GLU A 60 -15.98 7.78 -17.34
N THR A 61 -14.82 8.43 -17.38
CA THR A 61 -14.22 8.97 -18.61
C THR A 61 -13.39 7.90 -19.33
N ALA A 62 -12.95 8.18 -20.56
CA ALA A 62 -12.06 7.27 -21.29
C ALA A 62 -10.79 6.92 -20.49
N LEU A 63 -10.28 7.87 -19.70
CA LEU A 63 -9.11 7.67 -18.85
C LEU A 63 -9.38 6.62 -17.74
N HIS A 64 -10.52 6.70 -17.04
CA HIS A 64 -10.90 5.73 -16.02
C HIS A 64 -10.93 4.30 -16.56
N ILE A 65 -11.47 4.12 -17.78
CA ILE A 65 -11.56 2.81 -18.42
C ILE A 65 -10.18 2.29 -18.81
N ALA A 66 -9.35 3.14 -19.44
CA ALA A 66 -8.05 2.74 -19.95
C ALA A 66 -7.07 2.36 -18.83
N VAL A 67 -7.02 3.10 -17.72
CA VAL A 67 -6.09 2.81 -16.62
C VAL A 67 -6.36 1.49 -15.91
N GLY A 68 -7.60 0.98 -16.00
CA GLY A 68 -7.96 -0.33 -15.45
C GLY A 68 -7.30 -1.51 -16.18
N ARG A 69 -6.61 -1.27 -17.29
CA ARG A 69 -5.89 -2.27 -18.11
C ARG A 69 -4.41 -1.92 -18.21
N ASN A 70 -3.53 -2.85 -17.83
CA ASN A 70 -2.09 -2.61 -17.91
C ASN A 70 -1.58 -2.51 -19.36
N GLU A 71 -2.21 -3.18 -20.34
CA GLU A 71 -1.76 -3.14 -21.74
C GLU A 71 -2.07 -1.81 -22.44
N ALA A 72 -2.91 -0.95 -21.86
CA ALA A 72 -3.34 0.31 -22.48
C ALA A 72 -2.37 1.48 -22.25
N TYR A 73 -1.09 1.22 -21.94
CA TYR A 73 -0.10 2.27 -21.60
C TYR A 73 -0.03 3.40 -22.63
N ARG A 74 0.13 3.08 -23.93
CA ARG A 74 0.19 4.09 -25.02
C ARG A 74 -1.08 4.94 -25.06
N PHE A 75 -2.24 4.32 -24.85
CA PHE A 75 -3.51 5.04 -24.82
C PHE A 75 -3.56 6.03 -23.64
N VAL A 76 -3.14 5.59 -22.45
CA VAL A 76 -3.14 6.42 -21.24
C VAL A 76 -2.17 7.59 -21.38
N ASP A 77 -0.92 7.34 -21.81
CA ASP A 77 0.11 8.38 -21.99
C ASP A 77 -0.37 9.49 -22.94
N GLU A 78 -0.87 9.11 -24.12
CA GLU A 78 -1.33 10.09 -25.10
C GLU A 78 -2.60 10.81 -24.65
N LEU A 79 -3.55 10.12 -24.02
CA LEU A 79 -4.76 10.76 -23.49
C LEU A 79 -4.43 11.77 -22.38
N VAL A 80 -3.54 11.42 -21.45
CA VAL A 80 -3.10 12.32 -20.36
C VAL A 80 -2.40 13.57 -20.90
N ARG A 81 -1.68 13.46 -22.03
CA ARG A 81 -1.09 14.62 -22.72
C ARG A 81 -2.12 15.56 -23.33
N LEU A 82 -3.22 15.01 -23.85
CA LEU A 82 -4.32 15.81 -24.41
C LEU A 82 -5.20 16.45 -23.34
N MET A 83 -5.32 15.83 -22.16
CA MET A 83 -6.19 16.31 -21.10
C MET A 83 -5.62 17.57 -20.42
N PRO A 84 -6.48 18.56 -20.10
CA PRO A 84 -6.09 19.66 -19.24
C PRO A 84 -5.87 19.14 -17.80
N PRO A 85 -4.98 19.74 -17.00
CA PRO A 85 -4.62 19.23 -15.66
C PRO A 85 -5.83 18.99 -14.75
N ASN A 86 -6.78 19.93 -14.75
CA ASN A 86 -8.01 19.85 -13.95
C ASN A 86 -8.95 18.70 -14.34
N ALA A 87 -8.78 18.09 -15.52
CA ALA A 87 -9.61 16.96 -15.94
C ALA A 87 -9.11 15.62 -15.39
N LEU A 88 -7.89 15.54 -14.85
CA LEU A 88 -7.35 14.32 -14.25
C LEU A 88 -7.96 14.01 -12.88
N SER A 89 -8.42 15.05 -12.17
CA SER A 89 -9.10 14.94 -10.88
C SER A 89 -10.60 14.67 -10.99
N VAL A 90 -11.14 14.56 -12.23
CA VAL A 90 -12.52 14.12 -12.45
C VAL A 90 -12.72 12.75 -11.83
N THR A 91 -13.81 12.59 -11.09
CA THR A 91 -14.14 11.36 -10.37
C THR A 91 -15.32 10.64 -11.01
N ASN A 92 -15.32 9.33 -10.88
CA ASN A 92 -16.48 8.49 -11.18
C ASN A 92 -17.56 8.62 -10.08
N LYS A 93 -18.63 7.81 -10.19
CA LYS A 93 -19.77 7.77 -9.27
C LYS A 93 -19.42 7.41 -7.81
N PHE A 94 -18.23 6.85 -7.56
CA PHE A 94 -17.73 6.47 -6.23
C PHE A 94 -16.72 7.50 -5.66
N ASN A 95 -16.67 8.68 -6.27
CA ASN A 95 -15.68 9.72 -6.03
C ASN A 95 -14.23 9.24 -6.27
N GLU A 96 -14.03 8.29 -7.19
CA GLU A 96 -12.71 7.73 -7.51
C GLU A 96 -12.17 8.37 -8.79
N THR A 97 -10.95 8.89 -8.71
CA THR A 97 -10.18 9.35 -9.88
C THR A 97 -9.60 8.17 -10.66
N ALA A 98 -9.04 8.44 -11.84
CA ALA A 98 -8.28 7.44 -12.60
C ALA A 98 -7.11 6.83 -11.78
N LEU A 99 -6.50 7.59 -10.87
CA LEU A 99 -5.41 7.08 -10.02
C LEU A 99 -5.89 6.01 -9.02
N HIS A 100 -7.13 6.11 -8.52
CA HIS A 100 -7.73 5.08 -7.67
C HIS A 100 -7.88 3.75 -8.44
N LEU A 101 -8.33 3.82 -9.69
CA LEU A 101 -8.48 2.64 -10.54
C LEU A 101 -7.12 2.05 -10.93
N ALA A 102 -6.13 2.89 -11.25
CA ALA A 102 -4.76 2.46 -11.50
C ALA A 102 -4.19 1.72 -10.26
N ALA A 103 -4.40 2.27 -9.06
CA ALA A 103 -3.98 1.64 -7.81
C ALA A 103 -4.69 0.30 -7.55
N ARG A 104 -6.01 0.24 -7.75
CA ARG A 104 -6.83 -0.97 -7.62
C ARG A 104 -6.42 -2.07 -8.59
N CYS A 105 -5.98 -1.73 -9.79
CA CYS A 105 -5.57 -2.69 -10.82
C CYS A 105 -4.06 -2.97 -10.81
N GLY A 106 -3.28 -2.25 -10.00
CA GLY A 106 -1.83 -2.40 -9.95
C GLY A 106 -1.13 -1.87 -11.20
N ASN A 107 -1.73 -0.88 -11.88
CA ASN A 107 -1.16 -0.26 -13.07
C ASN A 107 -0.15 0.83 -12.65
N THR A 108 1.05 0.39 -12.24
CA THR A 108 2.10 1.30 -11.74
C THR A 108 2.52 2.33 -12.78
N GLU A 109 2.56 1.95 -14.07
CA GLU A 109 2.95 2.86 -15.14
C GLU A 109 1.91 3.94 -15.40
N ALA A 110 0.61 3.61 -15.37
CA ALA A 110 -0.44 4.62 -15.41
C ALA A 110 -0.40 5.53 -14.17
N ALA A 111 -0.17 4.96 -12.97
CA ALA A 111 -0.04 5.75 -11.75
C ALA A 111 1.10 6.78 -11.87
N LYS A 112 2.25 6.38 -12.43
CA LYS A 112 3.38 7.28 -12.72
C LYS A 112 2.99 8.42 -13.66
N LEU A 113 2.35 8.11 -14.78
CA LEU A 113 1.91 9.12 -15.75
C LEU A 113 0.95 10.14 -15.13
N LEU A 114 -0.02 9.65 -14.35
CA LEU A 114 -1.02 10.49 -13.69
C LEU A 114 -0.39 11.42 -12.65
N VAL A 115 0.40 10.90 -11.72
CA VAL A 115 1.02 11.69 -10.65
C VAL A 115 2.06 12.67 -11.20
N ASN A 116 2.81 12.29 -12.24
CA ASN A 116 3.73 13.21 -12.89
C ASN A 116 3.01 14.42 -13.53
N ARG A 117 1.76 14.22 -13.95
CA ARG A 117 0.97 15.27 -14.59
C ARG A 117 0.21 16.12 -13.58
N ASP A 118 -0.25 15.51 -12.48
CA ASP A 118 -0.93 16.15 -11.37
C ASP A 118 -0.50 15.49 -10.02
N PRO A 119 0.45 16.12 -9.29
CA PRO A 119 0.95 15.62 -8.02
C PRO A 119 -0.06 15.60 -6.87
N ASP A 120 -1.23 16.21 -7.03
CA ASP A 120 -2.25 16.29 -5.98
C ASP A 120 -3.25 15.10 -6.02
N LEU A 121 -3.24 14.32 -7.11
CA LEU A 121 -4.09 13.13 -7.26
C LEU A 121 -3.96 12.08 -6.13
N PRO A 122 -2.78 11.83 -5.53
CA PRO A 122 -2.65 10.88 -4.42
C PRO A 122 -3.48 11.23 -3.17
N TYR A 123 -3.95 12.47 -3.04
CA TYR A 123 -4.66 12.97 -1.85
C TYR A 123 -6.18 13.09 -2.06
N VAL A 124 -6.70 12.69 -3.23
CA VAL A 124 -8.14 12.67 -3.48
C VAL A 124 -8.76 11.46 -2.78
N TRP A 125 -9.82 11.68 -2.02
CA TRP A 125 -10.51 10.66 -1.23
C TRP A 125 -11.72 10.09 -1.97
N SER A 126 -11.86 8.77 -2.00
CA SER A 126 -13.11 8.12 -2.45
C SER A 126 -14.27 8.33 -1.45
N ASP A 127 -15.47 7.95 -1.86
CA ASP A 127 -16.66 7.91 -0.98
C ASP A 127 -16.46 6.98 0.22
N THR A 128 -15.67 5.93 0.04
CA THR A 128 -15.30 4.97 1.10
C THR A 128 -14.16 5.47 1.99
N LYS A 129 -13.76 6.75 1.86
CA LYS A 129 -12.65 7.36 2.60
C LYS A 129 -11.34 6.60 2.41
N LEU A 130 -11.06 6.19 1.18
CA LEU A 130 -9.80 5.57 0.80
C LEU A 130 -9.08 6.44 -0.24
N LEU A 131 -7.80 6.69 0.02
CA LEU A 131 -6.85 7.21 -0.98
C LEU A 131 -6.36 6.09 -1.93
N PRO A 132 -5.78 6.44 -3.09
CA PRO A 132 -5.21 5.46 -4.03
C PRO A 132 -4.22 4.49 -3.37
N LEU A 133 -3.36 4.96 -2.47
CA LEU A 133 -2.38 4.10 -1.78
C LEU A 133 -3.06 3.00 -0.95
N HIS A 134 -4.23 3.28 -0.36
CA HIS A 134 -4.98 2.26 0.37
C HIS A 134 -5.51 1.18 -0.56
N LEU A 135 -5.98 1.57 -1.75
CA LEU A 135 -6.46 0.61 -2.76
C LEU A 135 -5.30 -0.24 -3.28
N ALA A 136 -4.13 0.34 -3.55
CA ALA A 136 -2.95 -0.44 -3.95
C ALA A 136 -2.57 -1.48 -2.89
N ALA A 137 -2.61 -1.10 -1.60
CA ALA A 137 -2.38 -2.05 -0.51
C ALA A 137 -3.49 -3.12 -0.45
N LEU A 138 -4.77 -2.71 -0.51
CA LEU A 138 -5.94 -3.58 -0.34
C LEU A 138 -6.02 -4.66 -1.42
N PHE A 139 -5.70 -4.30 -2.66
CA PHE A 139 -5.68 -5.22 -3.79
C PHE A 139 -4.32 -5.90 -4.00
N SER A 140 -3.42 -5.79 -3.00
CA SER A 140 -2.12 -6.47 -2.97
C SER A 140 -1.18 -6.11 -4.14
N HIS A 141 -1.21 -4.86 -4.58
CA HIS A 141 -0.33 -4.33 -5.63
C HIS A 141 0.90 -3.63 -5.03
N LYS A 142 1.84 -4.41 -4.48
CA LYS A 142 3.01 -3.91 -3.74
C LYS A 142 3.85 -2.88 -4.51
N GLU A 143 4.14 -3.13 -5.79
CA GLU A 143 4.89 -2.20 -6.66
C GLU A 143 4.22 -0.82 -6.74
N THR A 144 2.89 -0.81 -6.94
CA THR A 144 2.11 0.43 -7.04
C THR A 144 2.01 1.12 -5.69
N LEU A 145 1.84 0.35 -4.60
CA LEU A 145 1.86 0.88 -3.24
C LEU A 145 3.19 1.57 -2.94
N ILE A 146 4.32 0.91 -3.23
CA ILE A 146 5.66 1.47 -3.05
C ILE A 146 5.78 2.79 -3.80
N TYR A 147 5.42 2.80 -5.09
CA TYR A 147 5.45 4.03 -5.88
C TYR A 147 4.62 5.14 -5.22
N LEU A 148 3.38 4.85 -4.83
CA LEU A 148 2.49 5.83 -4.19
C LEU A 148 3.07 6.32 -2.86
N LEU A 149 3.70 5.46 -2.05
CA LEU A 149 4.38 5.88 -0.81
C LEU A 149 5.53 6.85 -1.09
N THR A 150 6.28 6.68 -2.19
CA THR A 150 7.41 7.57 -2.54
C THR A 150 6.98 8.97 -2.99
N VAL A 151 5.77 9.10 -3.56
CA VAL A 151 5.24 10.38 -4.06
C VAL A 151 4.25 11.03 -3.09
N THR A 152 3.79 10.30 -2.08
CA THR A 152 2.91 10.83 -1.03
C THR A 152 3.75 11.50 0.05
N ARG A 153 3.57 12.79 0.21
CA ARG A 153 4.31 13.63 1.14
C ARG A 153 3.71 13.57 2.54
N ASN A 154 4.57 13.73 3.54
CA ASN A 154 4.17 13.68 4.94
C ASN A 154 3.46 14.94 5.43
N ASP A 155 3.66 16.06 4.73
CA ASP A 155 3.17 17.41 5.07
C ASP A 155 1.78 17.73 4.49
N ALA A 156 1.17 16.79 3.78
CA ALA A 156 -0.19 16.96 3.27
C ALA A 156 -1.21 16.91 4.42
N GLU A 157 -2.22 17.77 4.36
CA GLU A 157 -3.33 17.81 5.33
C GLU A 157 -4.65 17.42 4.66
N PRO A 158 -5.37 16.38 5.15
CA PRO A 158 -5.03 15.52 6.28
C PRO A 158 -3.94 14.48 5.91
N SER A 159 -3.00 14.26 6.82
CA SER A 159 -1.91 13.32 6.56
C SER A 159 -2.42 11.88 6.43
N PRO A 160 -2.02 11.15 5.36
CA PRO A 160 -2.51 9.80 5.11
C PRO A 160 -1.93 8.76 6.06
N PHE A 161 -0.90 9.14 6.81
CA PHE A 161 -0.10 8.25 7.66
C PHE A 161 -0.46 8.32 9.15
N VAL A 162 -1.43 9.16 9.54
CA VAL A 162 -1.83 9.35 10.93
C VAL A 162 -3.32 9.08 11.14
N GLY A 163 -3.69 8.89 12.41
CA GLY A 163 -5.08 8.71 12.82
C GLY A 163 -5.79 7.58 12.07
N GLN A 164 -7.02 7.85 11.63
CA GLN A 164 -7.85 6.85 10.98
C GLN A 164 -7.32 6.39 9.62
N SER A 165 -6.69 7.28 8.86
CA SER A 165 -6.07 6.93 7.59
C SER A 165 -4.87 6.01 7.80
N GLY A 166 -3.93 6.43 8.66
CA GLY A 166 -2.71 5.70 8.92
C GLY A 166 -2.97 4.29 9.45
N ILE A 167 -3.94 4.13 10.36
CA ILE A 167 -4.26 2.79 10.89
C ILE A 167 -4.96 1.91 9.85
N THR A 168 -5.81 2.48 9.00
CA THR A 168 -6.40 1.75 7.86
C THR A 168 -5.29 1.26 6.94
N LEU A 169 -4.35 2.14 6.56
CA LEU A 169 -3.20 1.77 5.74
C LEU A 169 -2.39 0.63 6.37
N LEU A 170 -1.95 0.79 7.62
CA LEU A 170 -1.13 -0.22 8.29
C LEU A 170 -1.86 -1.57 8.39
N ASN A 171 -3.14 -1.57 8.78
CA ASN A 171 -3.95 -2.78 8.86
C ASN A 171 -4.07 -3.48 7.51
N VAL A 172 -4.28 -2.73 6.44
CA VAL A 172 -4.38 -3.28 5.08
C VAL A 172 -3.03 -3.82 4.61
N VAL A 173 -1.92 -3.11 4.86
CA VAL A 173 -0.55 -3.56 4.53
C VAL A 173 -0.21 -4.88 5.24
N VAL A 174 -0.55 -5.00 6.53
CA VAL A 174 -0.40 -6.25 7.29
C VAL A 174 -1.32 -7.34 6.74
N THR A 175 -2.57 -7.00 6.38
CA THR A 175 -3.53 -7.91 5.75
C THR A 175 -3.07 -8.41 4.38
N SER A 176 -2.30 -7.63 3.64
CA SER A 176 -1.72 -8.03 2.34
C SER A 176 -0.38 -8.76 2.47
N GLY A 177 0.17 -8.86 3.70
CA GLY A 177 1.43 -9.56 3.97
C GLY A 177 2.68 -8.76 3.58
N PHE A 178 2.55 -7.43 3.42
CA PHE A 178 3.65 -6.53 3.11
C PHE A 178 4.37 -6.10 4.39
N TYR A 179 4.94 -7.07 5.11
CA TYR A 179 5.49 -6.86 6.45
C TYR A 179 6.70 -5.92 6.47
N ASP A 180 7.49 -5.89 5.40
CA ASP A 180 8.55 -4.90 5.22
C ASP A 180 8.00 -3.47 5.17
N VAL A 181 6.95 -3.24 4.38
CA VAL A 181 6.28 -1.93 4.30
C VAL A 181 5.62 -1.58 5.63
N ALA A 182 5.04 -2.56 6.33
CA ALA A 182 4.46 -2.34 7.66
C ALA A 182 5.52 -1.93 8.70
N LEU A 183 6.70 -2.55 8.66
CA LEU A 183 7.84 -2.19 9.50
C LEU A 183 8.31 -0.77 9.23
N ASP A 184 8.45 -0.38 7.97
CA ASP A 184 8.88 0.97 7.58
C ASP A 184 7.85 2.04 7.99
N LEU A 185 6.55 1.73 7.85
CA LEU A 185 5.47 2.58 8.35
C LEU A 185 5.51 2.73 9.87
N LEU A 186 5.72 1.65 10.63
CA LEU A 186 5.79 1.72 12.10
C LEU A 186 7.01 2.48 12.60
N ARG A 187 8.17 2.32 11.93
CA ARG A 187 9.38 3.09 12.25
C ARG A 187 9.15 4.59 12.06
N SER A 188 8.40 4.96 11.03
CA SER A 188 8.07 6.35 10.71
C SER A 188 6.92 6.91 11.56
N TYR A 189 5.95 6.06 11.93
CA TYR A 189 4.73 6.44 12.66
C TYR A 189 4.44 5.48 13.83
N PRO A 190 5.23 5.50 14.92
CA PRO A 190 5.13 4.54 16.02
C PRO A 190 3.76 4.51 16.70
N LYS A 191 3.05 5.66 16.73
CA LYS A 191 1.69 5.77 17.31
C LYS A 191 0.66 4.84 16.66
N LEU A 192 0.92 4.36 15.44
CA LEU A 192 0.02 3.42 14.77
C LEU A 192 0.02 2.03 15.44
N ALA A 193 1.06 1.67 16.19
CA ALA A 193 1.12 0.38 16.89
C ALA A 193 -0.05 0.19 17.87
N THR A 194 -0.43 1.27 18.56
CA THR A 194 -1.45 1.27 19.62
C THR A 194 -2.80 1.82 19.17
N THR A 195 -2.89 2.31 17.92
CA THR A 195 -4.13 2.88 17.37
C THR A 195 -5.12 1.76 17.03
N ILE A 196 -6.37 1.93 17.46
CA ILE A 196 -7.45 0.97 17.21
C ILE A 196 -8.32 1.49 16.07
N SER A 197 -8.55 0.68 15.05
CA SER A 197 -9.48 1.03 13.98
C SER A 197 -10.94 1.04 14.46
N PRO A 198 -11.90 1.66 13.74
CA PRO A 198 -13.31 1.73 14.12
C PRO A 198 -13.96 0.35 14.21
N GLY A 199 -13.45 -0.62 13.44
CA GLY A 199 -13.85 -2.02 13.51
C GLY A 199 -13.21 -2.81 14.67
N GLY A 200 -12.45 -2.16 15.55
CA GLY A 200 -11.77 -2.79 16.69
C GLY A 200 -10.49 -3.54 16.34
N ASN A 201 -10.08 -3.55 15.07
CA ASN A 201 -8.87 -4.25 14.62
C ASN A 201 -7.62 -3.42 14.89
N THR A 202 -6.56 -4.11 15.33
CA THR A 202 -5.19 -3.59 15.42
C THR A 202 -4.27 -4.39 14.49
N PRO A 203 -3.09 -3.87 14.13
CA PRO A 203 -2.12 -4.60 13.33
C PRO A 203 -1.74 -5.92 13.99
N LEU A 204 -1.65 -5.92 15.33
CA LEU A 204 -1.35 -7.09 16.14
C LEU A 204 -2.45 -8.16 16.08
N SER A 205 -3.73 -7.77 16.14
CA SER A 205 -4.83 -8.73 16.04
C SER A 205 -4.93 -9.35 14.64
N ILE A 206 -4.62 -8.56 13.61
CA ILE A 206 -4.63 -9.02 12.21
C ILE A 206 -3.52 -10.05 11.98
N ILE A 207 -2.28 -9.76 12.38
CA ILE A 207 -1.16 -10.69 12.19
C ILE A 207 -1.31 -11.95 13.05
N ALA A 208 -1.92 -11.86 14.23
CA ALA A 208 -2.26 -13.04 15.04
C ALA A 208 -3.22 -14.00 14.32
N GLY A 209 -4.11 -13.47 13.47
CA GLY A 209 -5.02 -14.26 12.64
C GLY A 209 -4.37 -14.94 11.43
N LYS A 210 -3.05 -14.81 11.25
CA LYS A 210 -2.32 -15.29 10.06
C LYS A 210 -1.25 -16.32 10.42
N PRO A 211 -1.61 -17.61 10.61
CA PRO A 211 -0.63 -18.64 10.94
C PRO A 211 0.42 -18.82 9.85
N SER A 212 0.05 -18.66 8.57
CA SER A 212 0.99 -18.73 7.44
C SER A 212 2.04 -17.62 7.42
N ALA A 213 1.91 -16.58 8.26
CA ALA A 213 2.94 -15.55 8.43
C ALA A 213 4.11 -16.04 9.28
N PHE A 214 3.99 -17.19 9.95
CA PHE A 214 4.97 -17.67 10.92
C PHE A 214 5.50 -19.06 10.54
N PRO A 215 6.75 -19.38 10.96
CA PRO A 215 7.34 -20.70 10.76
C PRO A 215 6.47 -21.84 11.26
N SER A 216 5.91 -21.74 12.47
CA SER A 216 5.13 -22.84 13.04
C SER A 216 3.77 -23.05 12.38
N GLY A 217 3.19 -21.99 11.81
CA GLY A 217 1.89 -22.05 11.14
C GLY A 217 2.00 -22.36 9.64
N THR A 218 3.22 -22.54 9.13
CA THR A 218 3.49 -22.84 7.71
C THR A 218 3.87 -24.29 7.51
N SER A 219 3.07 -25.01 6.72
CA SER A 219 3.32 -26.41 6.36
C SER A 219 4.38 -26.51 5.25
N LEU A 220 5.62 -26.79 5.63
CA LEU A 220 6.72 -27.10 4.70
C LEU A 220 6.98 -28.60 4.64
N SER A 221 7.16 -29.15 3.43
CA SER A 221 7.60 -30.54 3.23
C SER A 221 9.02 -30.77 3.73
N PHE A 222 9.43 -32.02 3.90
CA PHE A 222 10.77 -32.37 4.41
C PHE A 222 11.90 -31.65 3.65
N PHE A 223 11.89 -31.72 2.31
CA PHE A 223 12.90 -31.04 1.49
C PHE A 223 12.81 -29.51 1.57
N GLN A 224 11.61 -28.95 1.73
CA GLN A 224 11.43 -27.51 1.94
C GLN A 224 12.01 -27.06 3.27
N GLN A 225 11.84 -27.85 4.33
CA GLN A 225 12.41 -27.56 5.65
C GLN A 225 13.93 -27.53 5.59
N VAL A 226 14.56 -28.51 4.93
CA VAL A 226 16.01 -28.53 4.72
C VAL A 226 16.47 -27.25 4.02
N ILE A 227 15.82 -26.87 2.91
CA ILE A 227 16.16 -25.63 2.19
C ILE A 227 15.91 -24.40 3.07
N TYR A 228 14.80 -24.37 3.82
CA TYR A 228 14.44 -23.27 4.70
C TYR A 228 15.52 -23.01 5.77
N PHE A 229 16.02 -24.06 6.42
CA PHE A 229 17.07 -23.93 7.43
C PHE A 229 18.43 -23.58 6.81
N CYS A 230 18.77 -24.16 5.65
CA CYS A 230 20.08 -23.98 5.02
C CYS A 230 20.20 -22.71 4.16
N ALA A 231 19.10 -22.15 3.69
CA ALA A 231 19.14 -20.98 2.83
C ALA A 231 19.53 -19.71 3.63
N PRO A 232 20.46 -18.89 3.11
CA PRO A 232 20.86 -17.66 3.77
C PRO A 232 19.71 -16.66 3.77
N GLU A 233 19.57 -15.98 4.90
CA GLU A 233 18.66 -14.86 5.09
C GLU A 233 19.26 -13.67 4.34
N LYS A 234 18.71 -13.32 3.16
CA LYS A 234 18.99 -11.99 2.62
C LYS A 234 18.03 -11.04 3.32
N LEU A 235 18.53 -10.26 4.27
CA LEU A 235 17.89 -8.99 4.62
C LEU A 235 17.92 -8.14 3.35
N GLU A 236 16.77 -7.97 2.71
CA GLU A 236 16.59 -6.82 1.83
C GLU A 236 16.73 -5.58 2.71
N LYS A 237 17.60 -4.65 2.30
CA LYS A 237 17.78 -3.41 3.03
C LYS A 237 16.43 -2.67 3.04
N PRO A 238 16.02 -2.07 4.17
CA PRO A 238 14.85 -1.20 4.19
C PRO A 238 15.01 -0.08 3.15
N PHE A 239 13.89 0.47 2.69
CA PHE A 239 13.86 1.57 1.72
C PHE A 239 14.82 2.68 2.15
N ASP A 240 15.96 2.81 1.44
CA ASP A 240 16.95 3.87 1.68
C ASP A 240 16.32 5.21 1.28
N GLN A 241 15.81 5.94 2.26
CA GLN A 241 15.69 7.39 2.17
C GLN A 241 17.07 7.99 2.48
N ASN A 242 17.73 8.45 1.41
CA ASN A 242 18.92 9.30 1.37
C ASN A 242 20.29 8.62 1.60
N GLU A 243 21.09 8.67 0.53
CA GLU A 243 22.54 8.65 0.55
C GLU A 243 23.08 9.72 1.52
N ARG A 244 23.77 9.29 2.58
CA ARG A 244 24.84 10.07 3.21
C ARG A 244 26.04 9.15 3.45
N GLN A 245 27.04 9.33 2.59
CA GLN A 245 28.43 8.89 2.79
C GLN A 245 28.96 9.46 4.12
N ASP A 246 29.35 8.59 5.06
CA ASP A 246 30.74 8.22 5.42
C ASP A 246 31.33 9.21 6.49
N ILE A 247 32.20 8.91 7.47
CA ILE A 247 33.21 7.88 7.77
C ILE A 247 33.35 7.79 9.32
N GLU A 248 33.91 6.67 9.80
CA GLU A 248 34.69 6.48 11.05
C GLU A 248 34.04 5.66 12.17
N ASN A 249 34.30 4.34 12.15
CA ASN A 249 35.02 3.71 13.27
C ASN A 249 35.65 2.38 12.84
N GLN A 250 36.93 2.42 12.44
CA GLN A 250 37.75 1.21 12.34
C GLN A 250 38.32 0.88 13.74
N SER A 251 37.87 -0.22 14.33
CA SER A 251 38.66 -0.89 15.37
C SER A 251 38.24 -2.35 15.56
N LYS A 252 39.13 -3.24 15.10
CA LYS A 252 39.43 -4.59 15.63
C LYS A 252 38.30 -5.64 15.68
N LYS A 253 38.43 -6.68 14.86
CA LYS A 253 39.03 -7.96 15.33
C LYS A 253 39.24 -8.97 14.19
N SER A 254 40.51 -9.34 14.04
CA SER A 254 41.00 -10.50 13.31
C SER A 254 40.51 -11.78 13.99
N SER A 255 39.63 -12.51 13.33
CA SER A 255 39.51 -13.97 13.45
C SER A 255 38.63 -14.50 12.31
N ASN A 256 39.18 -15.44 11.54
CA ASN A 256 38.50 -16.36 10.62
C ASN A 256 38.53 -16.06 9.10
N LEU A 257 39.73 -16.02 8.51
CA LEU A 257 39.93 -15.99 7.06
C LEU A 257 39.34 -17.23 6.33
N LEU A 258 39.33 -18.41 6.98
CA LEU A 258 38.72 -19.64 6.47
C LEU A 258 37.18 -19.64 6.57
N LEU A 259 36.61 -19.05 7.62
CA LEU A 259 35.15 -18.92 7.77
C LEU A 259 34.60 -17.88 6.77
N TYR A 260 35.38 -16.84 6.45
CA TYR A 260 35.06 -15.86 5.42
C TYR A 260 35.03 -16.49 4.02
N GLY A 261 35.98 -17.38 3.72
CA GLY A 261 36.01 -18.16 2.48
C GLY A 261 34.78 -19.04 2.30
N CYS A 262 34.42 -19.82 3.33
CA CYS A 262 33.22 -20.68 3.33
C CYS A 262 31.92 -19.88 3.28
N GLN A 263 31.79 -18.76 4.01
CA GLN A 263 30.61 -17.89 3.92
C GLN A 263 30.45 -17.27 2.52
N LYS A 264 31.55 -16.86 1.88
CA LYS A 264 31.52 -16.26 0.54
C LYS A 264 31.21 -17.30 -0.54
N PHE A 265 31.75 -18.51 -0.41
CA PHE A 265 31.39 -19.64 -1.28
C PHE A 265 29.94 -20.07 -1.09
N HIS A 266 29.48 -20.16 0.15
CA HIS A 266 28.09 -20.49 0.48
C HIS A 266 27.12 -19.43 -0.07
N SER A 267 27.43 -18.14 0.10
CA SER A 267 26.64 -17.03 -0.44
C SER A 267 26.57 -17.07 -1.98
N LYS A 268 27.71 -17.25 -2.66
CA LYS A 268 27.77 -17.38 -4.13
C LYS A 268 27.06 -18.64 -4.63
N PHE A 269 27.20 -19.76 -3.94
CA PHE A 269 26.53 -21.03 -4.25
C PHE A 269 25.00 -20.85 -4.20
N TRP A 270 24.48 -20.24 -3.15
CA TRP A 270 23.04 -19.94 -3.04
C TRP A 270 22.57 -18.88 -4.04
N GLU A 271 23.41 -17.93 -4.42
CA GLU A 271 23.08 -16.95 -5.48
C GLU A 271 22.88 -17.65 -6.83
N VAL A 272 23.75 -18.61 -7.17
CA VAL A 272 23.67 -19.42 -8.40
C VAL A 272 22.43 -20.33 -8.34
N ILE A 273 22.24 -21.06 -7.25
CA ILE A 273 21.08 -21.95 -7.09
C ILE A 273 19.77 -21.18 -7.16
N ARG A 274 19.70 -19.95 -6.62
CA ARG A 274 18.49 -19.11 -6.70
C ARG A 274 18.13 -18.74 -8.14
N ARG A 275 19.12 -18.50 -9.00
CA ARG A 275 18.90 -18.15 -10.42
C ARG A 275 18.47 -19.37 -11.24
N ILE A 276 18.95 -20.55 -10.87
CA ILE A 276 18.70 -21.79 -11.61
C ILE A 276 17.43 -22.50 -11.13
N VAL A 277 17.09 -22.37 -9.84
CA VAL A 277 16.02 -23.14 -9.19
C VAL A 277 14.97 -22.19 -8.58
N PRO A 278 13.90 -21.86 -9.32
CA PRO A 278 12.81 -20.99 -8.83
C PRO A 278 12.21 -21.45 -7.49
N TYR A 279 12.21 -22.76 -7.23
CA TYR A 279 11.74 -23.36 -5.98
C TYR A 279 12.51 -22.87 -4.74
N VAL A 280 13.82 -22.66 -4.85
CA VAL A 280 14.65 -22.14 -3.75
C VAL A 280 14.33 -20.68 -3.47
N LYS A 281 14.07 -19.88 -4.52
CA LYS A 281 13.65 -18.48 -4.37
C LYS A 281 12.33 -18.39 -3.60
N HIS A 282 11.37 -19.28 -3.89
CA HIS A 282 10.10 -19.32 -3.17
C HIS A 282 10.27 -19.57 -1.67
N ILE A 283 11.11 -20.54 -1.28
CA ILE A 283 11.36 -20.86 0.14
C ILE A 283 12.11 -19.72 0.86
N GLN A 284 13.03 -19.05 0.17
CA GLN A 284 13.69 -17.86 0.71
C GLN A 284 12.71 -16.71 0.94
N ASN A 285 11.74 -16.50 0.05
CA ASN A 285 10.70 -15.50 0.24
C ASN A 285 9.82 -15.83 1.45
N ILE A 286 9.46 -17.11 1.64
CA ILE A 286 8.72 -17.56 2.84
C ILE A 286 9.54 -17.28 4.11
N LYS A 287 10.83 -17.62 4.11
CA LYS A 287 11.73 -17.35 5.25
C LYS A 287 11.84 -15.87 5.57
N LEU A 288 11.99 -15.03 4.55
CA LEU A 288 12.04 -13.58 4.71
C LEU A 288 10.71 -13.05 5.28
N MET A 289 9.58 -13.50 4.76
CA MET A 289 8.26 -13.15 5.27
C MET A 289 8.10 -13.54 6.74
N HIS A 290 8.51 -14.75 7.13
CA HIS A 290 8.49 -15.20 8.53
C HIS A 290 9.33 -14.31 9.44
N HIS A 291 10.54 -13.94 9.00
CA HIS A 291 11.41 -13.03 9.74
C HIS A 291 10.73 -11.67 9.95
N GLN A 292 10.22 -11.08 8.87
CA GLN A 292 9.56 -9.78 8.90
C GLN A 292 8.30 -9.80 9.77
N ALA A 293 7.51 -10.88 9.73
CA ALA A 293 6.34 -11.05 10.58
C ALA A 293 6.71 -11.10 12.07
N VAL A 294 7.76 -11.85 12.42
CA VAL A 294 8.27 -11.91 13.80
C VAL A 294 8.83 -10.57 14.26
N GLU A 295 9.59 -9.88 13.41
CA GLU A 295 10.09 -8.52 13.70
C GLU A 295 8.94 -7.54 13.90
N LEU A 296 7.93 -7.58 13.03
CA LEU A 296 6.74 -6.74 13.11
C LEU A 296 5.99 -6.95 14.42
N VAL A 297 5.75 -8.20 14.83
CA VAL A 297 5.14 -8.48 16.13
C VAL A 297 5.98 -7.89 17.26
N LYS A 298 7.30 -8.08 17.25
CA LYS A 298 8.19 -7.48 18.28
C LYS A 298 8.06 -5.97 18.34
N CYS A 299 8.09 -5.28 17.20
CA CYS A 299 7.91 -3.82 17.14
C CYS A 299 6.57 -3.39 17.74
N LEU A 300 5.47 -4.05 17.35
CA LEU A 300 4.13 -3.78 17.89
C LEU A 300 4.09 -4.00 19.41
N CYS A 301 4.70 -5.07 19.91
CA CYS A 301 4.76 -5.37 21.34
C CYS A 301 5.60 -4.34 22.13
N MET A 302 6.70 -3.86 21.58
CA MET A 302 7.61 -2.94 22.28
C MET A 302 6.99 -1.55 22.47
N GLU A 303 6.27 -1.04 21.47
CA GLU A 303 5.54 0.23 21.56
C GLU A 303 4.35 0.13 22.53
N ASP A 304 3.65 -1.00 22.57
CA ASP A 304 2.53 -1.26 23.49
C ASP A 304 2.95 -1.25 24.98
N VAL A 305 4.20 -1.58 25.31
CA VAL A 305 4.69 -1.61 26.70
C VAL A 305 4.99 -0.19 27.24
N GLN A 306 5.14 0.80 26.37
CA GLN A 306 5.31 2.20 26.77
C GLN A 306 3.96 2.90 27.05
N VAL A 307 2.84 2.26 26.70
CA VAL A 307 1.48 2.79 26.84
C VAL A 307 0.79 2.14 28.04
N ASP A 308 -0.13 2.89 28.68
CA ASP A 308 -0.93 2.48 29.85
C ASP A 308 -1.30 0.97 29.84
N ASN A 309 -1.01 0.29 30.96
CA ASN A 309 -1.26 -1.13 31.22
C ASN A 309 -2.70 -1.56 30.86
N SER A 310 -3.67 -0.67 30.96
CA SER A 310 -5.08 -0.94 30.64
C SER A 310 -5.34 -1.13 29.13
N ILE A 311 -4.70 -0.32 28.28
CA ILE A 311 -4.82 -0.36 26.82
C ILE A 311 -4.03 -1.54 26.28
N SER A 312 -2.81 -1.74 26.79
CA SER A 312 -1.95 -2.87 26.45
C SER A 312 -2.66 -4.20 26.68
N ALA A 313 -3.36 -4.37 27.82
CA ALA A 313 -4.12 -5.59 28.10
C ALA A 313 -5.28 -5.84 27.12
N ARG A 314 -5.93 -4.79 26.60
CA ARG A 314 -7.05 -4.88 25.66
C ARG A 314 -6.61 -5.26 24.25
N ILE A 315 -5.44 -4.81 23.81
CA ILE A 315 -4.90 -5.08 22.47
C ILE A 315 -4.13 -6.41 22.46
N PHE A 316 -3.29 -6.62 23.47
CA PHE A 316 -2.29 -7.69 23.47
C PHE A 316 -2.87 -9.07 23.81
N LYS A 317 -3.72 -9.16 24.84
CA LYS A 317 -4.26 -10.45 25.31
C LYS A 317 -5.09 -11.16 24.24
N PRO A 318 -6.04 -10.51 23.54
CA PRO A 318 -6.82 -11.19 22.51
C PRO A 318 -5.95 -11.72 21.36
N ALA A 319 -4.92 -10.95 20.96
CA ALA A 319 -4.01 -11.34 19.89
C ALA A 319 -3.18 -12.59 20.25
N ILE A 320 -2.61 -12.66 21.46
CA ILE A 320 -1.89 -13.86 21.92
C ILE A 320 -2.81 -15.08 21.94
N ILE A 321 -4.00 -14.93 22.52
CA ILE A 321 -4.97 -16.04 22.62
C ILE A 321 -5.32 -16.53 21.22
N LEU A 322 -5.55 -15.61 20.27
CA LEU A 322 -5.85 -15.96 18.89
C LEU A 322 -4.68 -16.70 18.22
N GLY A 323 -3.46 -16.16 18.32
CA GLY A 323 -2.26 -16.78 17.73
C GLY A 323 -1.99 -18.18 18.29
N ALA A 324 -2.09 -18.35 19.62
CA ALA A 324 -1.93 -19.65 20.27
C ALA A 324 -3.01 -20.65 19.85
N ARG A 325 -4.28 -20.23 19.72
CA ARG A 325 -5.38 -21.08 19.24
C ARG A 325 -5.18 -21.53 17.79
N LEU A 326 -4.47 -20.74 16.98
CA LEU A 326 -4.15 -21.05 15.59
C LEU A 326 -2.84 -21.86 15.44
N GLY A 327 -2.24 -22.33 16.55
CA GLY A 327 -1.04 -23.17 16.53
C GLY A 327 0.27 -22.42 16.29
N VAL A 328 0.25 -21.09 16.47
CA VAL A 328 1.44 -20.24 16.30
C VAL A 328 2.19 -20.10 17.62
N TYR A 329 3.16 -20.97 17.89
CA TYR A 329 3.80 -21.05 19.22
C TYR A 329 4.74 -19.87 19.51
N GLU A 330 5.17 -19.13 18.48
CA GLU A 330 5.96 -17.91 18.62
C GLU A 330 5.22 -16.88 19.50
N TRP A 331 3.88 -16.87 19.50
CA TRP A 331 3.06 -16.01 20.36
C TRP A 331 3.24 -16.27 21.86
N CYS A 332 3.56 -17.50 22.26
CA CYS A 332 3.90 -17.80 23.66
C CYS A 332 5.20 -17.09 24.06
N SER A 333 6.21 -17.09 23.18
CA SER A 333 7.47 -16.41 23.43
C SER A 333 7.32 -14.89 23.49
N PHE A 334 6.44 -14.31 22.67
CA PHE A 334 6.11 -12.89 22.71
C PHE A 334 5.40 -12.50 24.02
N ALA A 335 4.53 -13.38 24.53
CA ALA A 335 3.86 -13.16 25.81
C ALA A 335 4.84 -13.13 26.99
N ASP A 336 5.84 -14.01 27.00
CA ASP A 336 6.87 -14.03 28.04
C ASP A 336 7.79 -12.81 27.97
N ALA A 337 8.20 -12.41 26.76
CA ALA A 337 8.98 -11.20 26.54
C ALA A 337 8.24 -9.93 26.99
N ALA A 338 6.95 -9.81 26.66
CA ALA A 338 6.12 -8.68 27.08
C ALA A 338 5.94 -8.64 28.61
N ARG A 339 5.74 -9.79 29.27
CA ARG A 339 5.66 -9.88 30.74
C ARG A 339 6.96 -9.40 31.41
N ILE A 340 8.12 -9.79 30.89
CA ILE A 340 9.42 -9.36 31.44
C ILE A 340 9.58 -7.84 31.35
N THR A 341 9.21 -7.24 30.21
CA THR A 341 9.32 -5.79 29.99
C THR A 341 8.34 -4.99 30.87
N VAL A 342 7.11 -5.48 31.06
CA VAL A 342 6.12 -4.89 32.00
C VAL A 342 6.63 -4.95 33.46
N VAL A 343 7.23 -6.07 33.88
CA VAL A 343 7.79 -6.22 35.23
C VAL A 343 9.00 -5.30 35.44
N GLN A 344 9.84 -5.09 34.42
CA GLN A 344 10.97 -4.17 34.47
C GLN A 344 10.56 -2.68 34.44
N GLY A 345 9.52 -2.33 33.67
CA GLY A 345 8.93 -0.98 33.66
C GLY A 345 8.30 -0.61 35.00
N SER A 346 7.61 -1.58 35.62
CA SER A 346 7.02 -1.43 36.97
C SER A 346 8.09 -1.25 38.07
N ARG A 347 9.30 -1.79 37.88
CA ARG A 347 10.43 -1.60 38.82
C ARG A 347 11.14 -0.25 38.67
N LYS A 348 10.93 0.49 37.58
CA LYS A 348 11.46 1.86 37.41
C LYS A 348 10.58 2.94 38.04
N VAL A 349 9.41 2.57 38.58
CA VAL A 349 8.52 3.46 39.36
C VAL A 349 8.56 3.06 40.83
N CYS A 350 9.74 3.11 41.43
CA CYS A 350 9.90 3.26 42.87
C CYS A 350 11.01 4.30 43.07
N PRO A 351 10.69 5.59 43.27
CA PRO A 351 11.65 6.46 43.91
C PRO A 351 11.85 5.90 45.31
N ALA A 352 13.08 5.50 45.63
CA ALA A 352 13.48 5.27 46.99
C ALA A 352 13.11 6.51 47.81
N GLN A 353 12.23 6.33 48.79
CA GLN A 353 11.92 7.33 49.79
C GLN A 353 13.19 7.65 50.59
N LEU A 354 13.47 8.94 50.77
CA LEU A 354 13.88 9.55 52.04
C LEU A 354 13.67 11.06 51.96
#